data_AF-A0A6H0IU04-F1
#
_entry.id   AF-A0A6H0IU04-F1
#
_cell.length_a   1.000
_cell.length_b   1.000
_cell.length_c   1.000
_cell.angle_alpha   90.00
_cell.angle_beta   90.00
_cell.angle_gamma   90.00
#
_symmetry.space_group_name_H-M   'P 1'
#
loop_
_entity.id
_entity.type
_entity.pdbx_description
1 polymer ?
#
loop_
_entity_poly.entity_id
_entity_poly.type
_entity_poly.pdbx_seq_one_letter_code
_entity_poly.pdbx_strand_id
1 'polypeptide(L)'
;MNSLQEGAKPASYHGVTSIPVGLMMASEQVDGQWRSRVDGILSGARFEAAQPQQELVRDGEGLRLYLWKGFRLHLRKRYVDDYALNIRNDPPAVFVVGRYAAPGEFQPFLVTLSMDEAQKLDAPELRDSHEHVVQAPMPPEIYRWLEEFVLDHYEPRKPKGKRRREE
;
A
#
# COMPACT_ATOMS: atom_id res chain seq x y z
N MET A 1 7.83 42.18 -1.83
CA MET A 1 6.74 41.33 -1.34
C MET A 1 6.36 40.38 -2.47
N ASN A 2 6.99 39.20 -2.52
CA ASN A 2 6.81 38.27 -3.64
C ASN A 2 5.69 37.27 -3.35
N SER A 3 4.87 37.09 -4.38
CA SER A 3 3.64 36.31 -4.46
C SER A 3 3.68 34.96 -3.78
N LEU A 4 2.63 34.71 -2.99
CA LEU A 4 2.21 33.39 -2.54
C LEU A 4 1.99 32.50 -3.78
N GLN A 5 2.72 31.38 -3.81
CA GLN A 5 2.49 30.30 -4.77
C GLN A 5 1.05 29.81 -4.65
N GLU A 6 0.33 29.75 -5.77
CA GLU A 6 -0.93 29.03 -5.90
C GLU A 6 -0.72 27.59 -5.43
N GLY A 7 -1.37 27.23 -4.32
CA GLY A 7 -1.43 25.85 -3.87
C GLY A 7 -2.03 25.00 -4.97
N ALA A 8 -1.30 23.95 -5.37
CA ALA A 8 -1.78 22.97 -6.33
C ALA A 8 -3.18 22.50 -5.91
N LYS A 9 -4.18 22.76 -6.77
CA LYS A 9 -5.55 22.27 -6.60
C LYS A 9 -5.48 20.75 -6.35
N PRO A 10 -6.09 20.21 -5.27
CA PRO A 10 -6.03 18.78 -5.04
C PRO A 10 -6.63 18.06 -6.25
N ALA A 11 -5.91 17.08 -6.79
CA ALA A 11 -6.46 16.20 -7.81
C ALA A 11 -7.73 15.56 -7.23
N SER A 12 -8.87 15.76 -7.89
CA SER A 12 -10.11 15.08 -7.53
C SER A 12 -9.95 13.62 -7.93
N TYR A 13 -10.17 12.71 -6.98
CA TYR A 13 -10.15 11.26 -7.25
C TYR A 13 -11.54 10.67 -7.45
N HIS A 14 -12.55 11.53 -7.66
CA HIS A 14 -13.93 11.10 -7.80
C HIS A 14 -14.09 10.09 -8.94
N GLY A 15 -14.61 8.91 -8.62
CA GLY A 15 -14.79 7.80 -9.58
C GLY A 15 -13.49 7.11 -10.02
N VAL A 16 -12.32 7.53 -9.55
CA VAL A 16 -11.04 6.84 -9.83
C VAL A 16 -10.92 5.62 -8.92
N THR A 17 -10.83 4.43 -9.50
CA THR A 17 -10.72 3.17 -8.74
C THR A 17 -9.35 2.51 -8.86
N SER A 18 -8.41 3.12 -9.58
CA SER A 18 -7.04 2.65 -9.64
C SER A 18 -6.05 3.77 -9.92
N ILE A 19 -4.94 3.77 -9.18
CA ILE A 19 -3.84 4.71 -9.36
C ILE A 19 -2.50 3.97 -9.46
N PRO A 20 -1.56 4.45 -10.31
CA PRO A 20 -0.20 3.93 -10.35
C PRO A 20 0.58 4.37 -9.11
N VAL A 21 1.41 3.48 -8.60
CA VAL A 21 2.27 3.73 -7.44
C VAL A 21 3.70 3.25 -7.68
N GLY A 22 4.64 3.95 -7.09
CA GLY A 22 6.03 3.52 -6.96
C GLY A 22 6.34 3.15 -5.51
N LEU A 23 7.29 2.23 -5.33
CA LEU A 23 7.80 1.86 -4.01
C LEU A 23 9.25 2.30 -3.93
N MET A 24 9.58 3.05 -2.88
CA MET A 24 10.95 3.31 -2.51
C MET A 24 11.40 2.18 -1.59
N MET A 25 12.47 1.49 -1.96
CA MET A 25 13.05 0.42 -1.17
C MET A 25 14.49 0.74 -0.79
N ALA A 26 14.82 0.56 0.48
CA ALA A 26 16.18 0.65 0.97
C ALA A 26 16.73 -0.76 1.17
N SER A 27 17.93 -1.03 0.67
CA SER A 27 18.70 -2.22 0.98
C SER A 27 19.90 -1.78 1.80
N GLU A 28 19.97 -2.22 3.04
CA GLU A 28 21.04 -1.88 3.99
C GLU A 28 21.89 -3.10 4.29
N GLN A 29 23.20 -2.90 4.43
CA GLN A 29 24.11 -3.96 4.81
C GLN A 29 24.14 -4.09 6.34
N VAL A 30 23.73 -5.24 6.83
CA VAL A 30 23.68 -5.58 8.26
C VAL A 30 24.43 -6.90 8.43
N ASP A 31 25.50 -6.90 9.23
CA ASP A 31 26.35 -8.07 9.50
C ASP A 31 26.85 -8.78 8.22
N GLY A 32 27.19 -8.00 7.19
CA GLY A 32 27.66 -8.52 5.90
C GLY A 32 26.56 -9.02 4.96
N GLN A 33 25.28 -8.95 5.37
CA GLN A 33 24.13 -9.35 4.56
C GLN A 33 23.28 -8.14 4.14
N TRP A 34 22.78 -8.14 2.92
CA TRP A 34 21.84 -7.12 2.46
C TRP A 34 20.43 -7.40 3.00
N ARG A 35 19.80 -6.39 3.59
CA ARG A 35 18.42 -6.45 4.07
C ARG A 35 17.61 -5.33 3.44
N SER A 36 16.61 -5.73 2.68
CA SER A 36 15.68 -4.85 1.98
C SER A 36 14.49 -4.51 2.88
N ARG A 37 14.09 -3.25 2.87
CA ARG A 37 12.84 -2.76 3.47
C ARG A 37 12.12 -1.82 2.51
N VAL A 38 10.80 -1.74 2.65
CA VAL A 38 10.00 -0.71 2.01
C VAL A 38 10.14 0.57 2.85
N ASP A 39 10.62 1.64 2.23
CA ASP A 39 10.93 2.91 2.89
C ASP A 39 9.88 3.99 2.58
N GLY A 40 9.15 3.84 1.47
CA GLY A 40 8.06 4.75 1.12
C GLY A 40 7.22 4.31 -0.06
N ILE A 41 6.02 4.88 -0.14
CA ILE A 41 5.09 4.72 -1.26
C ILE A 41 4.90 6.08 -1.93
N LEU A 42 4.88 6.08 -3.26
CA LEU A 42 4.71 7.28 -4.07
C LEU A 42 3.53 7.06 -5.02
N SER A 43 2.63 8.02 -5.16
CA SER A 43 1.51 7.94 -6.11
C SER A 43 1.75 8.81 -7.35
N GLY A 44 1.17 8.42 -8.48
CA GLY A 44 1.08 9.26 -9.67
C GLY A 44 1.48 8.57 -10.98
N ALA A 45 1.04 9.17 -12.10
CA ALA A 45 1.20 8.60 -13.44
C ALA A 45 2.65 8.29 -13.86
N ARG A 46 3.64 8.97 -13.28
CA ARG A 46 5.07 8.73 -13.54
C ARG A 46 5.56 7.34 -13.11
N PHE A 47 4.80 6.62 -12.31
CA PHE A 47 5.13 5.25 -11.86
C PHE A 47 4.45 4.16 -12.69
N GLU A 48 3.67 4.55 -13.70
CA GLU A 48 3.09 3.61 -14.65
C GLU A 48 4.21 2.89 -15.43
N ALA A 49 4.14 1.57 -15.49
CA ALA A 49 4.99 0.74 -16.33
C ALA A 49 4.23 -0.54 -16.67
N ALA A 50 4.52 -1.13 -17.84
CA ALA A 50 3.84 -2.34 -18.30
C ALA A 50 4.08 -3.57 -17.40
N GLN A 51 5.21 -3.59 -16.68
CA GLN A 51 5.61 -4.66 -15.76
C GLN A 51 6.39 -4.03 -14.59
N PRO A 52 6.48 -4.73 -13.44
CA PRO A 52 7.33 -4.30 -12.34
C PRO A 52 8.78 -4.12 -12.79
N GLN A 53 9.35 -2.95 -12.48
CA GLN A 53 10.73 -2.61 -12.83
C GLN A 53 11.42 -1.96 -11.65
N GLN A 54 12.68 -2.32 -11.43
CA GLN A 54 13.54 -1.78 -10.39
C GLN A 54 14.61 -0.87 -10.99
N GLU A 55 14.76 0.32 -10.42
CA GLU A 55 15.78 1.31 -10.82
C GLU A 55 16.63 1.67 -9.60
N LEU A 56 17.95 1.59 -9.72
CA LEU A 56 18.88 2.04 -8.67
C LEU A 56 18.92 3.57 -8.64
N VAL A 57 18.43 4.17 -7.55
CA VAL A 57 18.37 5.62 -7.35
C VAL A 57 19.65 6.14 -6.68
N ARG A 58 20.22 5.34 -5.78
CA ARG A 58 21.46 5.67 -5.06
C ARG A 58 22.23 4.40 -4.72
N ASP A 59 23.52 4.42 -5.00
CA ASP A 59 24.48 3.43 -4.52
C ASP A 59 25.45 4.11 -3.55
N GLY A 60 25.36 3.74 -2.28
CA GLY A 60 26.21 4.25 -1.21
C GLY A 60 26.88 3.11 -0.45
N GLU A 61 27.83 3.45 0.42
CA GLU A 61 28.49 2.48 1.29
C GLU A 61 27.48 1.90 2.30
N GLY A 62 27.20 0.61 2.20
CA GLY A 62 26.26 -0.10 3.07
C GLY A 62 24.79 0.26 2.90
N LEU A 63 24.43 1.15 1.95
CA LEU A 63 23.05 1.54 1.68
C LEU A 63 22.81 1.72 0.18
N ARG A 64 21.82 1.02 -0.34
CA ARG A 64 21.30 1.19 -1.70
C ARG A 64 19.84 1.56 -1.67
N LEU A 65 19.46 2.52 -2.51
CA LEU A 65 18.08 2.94 -2.67
C LEU A 65 17.59 2.58 -4.05
N TYR A 66 16.42 1.95 -4.12
CA TYR A 66 15.78 1.51 -5.34
C TYR A 66 14.38 2.09 -5.46
N LEU A 67 14.04 2.52 -6.67
CA LEU A 67 12.67 2.88 -7.06
C LEU A 67 12.08 1.72 -7.86
N TRP A 68 11.00 1.16 -7.33
CA TRP A 68 10.17 0.19 -8.03
C TRP A 68 8.99 0.89 -8.69
N LYS A 69 8.73 0.57 -9.96
CA LYS A 69 7.62 1.08 -10.80
C LYS A 69 6.77 -0.08 -11.30
N GLY A 70 5.62 0.23 -11.92
CA GLY A 70 4.73 -0.77 -12.52
C GLY A 70 3.72 -1.39 -11.55
N PHE A 71 3.55 -0.80 -10.36
CA PHE A 71 2.55 -1.21 -9.39
C PHE A 71 1.30 -0.33 -9.48
N ARG A 72 0.15 -0.90 -9.12
CA ARG A 72 -1.13 -0.20 -9.10
C ARG A 72 -1.91 -0.57 -7.86
N LEU A 73 -2.49 0.44 -7.23
CA LEU A 73 -3.54 0.23 -6.25
C LEU A 73 -4.88 0.10 -6.96
N HIS A 74 -5.73 -0.80 -6.46
CA HIS A 74 -7.07 -1.02 -6.97
C HIS A 74 -8.08 -1.00 -5.82
N LEU A 75 -9.08 -0.14 -5.92
CA LEU A 75 -10.21 -0.12 -4.99
C LEU A 75 -11.33 -0.99 -5.53
N ARG A 76 -11.77 -1.93 -4.70
CA ARG A 76 -12.85 -2.86 -5.04
C ARG A 76 -13.90 -2.82 -3.93
N LYS A 77 -15.17 -2.65 -4.29
CA LYS A 77 -16.28 -2.55 -3.32
C LYS A 77 -16.33 -3.72 -2.33
N ARG A 78 -15.92 -4.92 -2.74
CA ARG A 78 -15.86 -6.11 -1.88
C ARG A 78 -14.95 -5.97 -0.65
N TYR A 79 -13.98 -5.04 -0.69
CA TYR A 79 -13.03 -4.78 0.41
C TYR A 79 -13.35 -3.48 1.15
N VAL A 80 -14.50 -2.85 0.92
CA VAL A 80 -14.81 -1.54 1.53
C VAL A 80 -14.81 -1.56 3.05
N ASP A 81 -15.30 -2.66 3.66
CA ASP A 81 -15.26 -2.87 5.11
C ASP A 81 -13.80 -2.89 5.62
N ASP A 82 -12.89 -3.53 4.87
CA ASP A 82 -11.47 -3.67 5.22
C ASP A 82 -10.71 -2.34 5.02
N TYR A 83 -11.04 -1.59 3.97
CA TYR A 83 -10.52 -0.22 3.78
C TYR A 83 -10.93 0.71 4.94
N ALA A 84 -12.18 0.62 5.39
CA ALA A 84 -12.66 1.41 6.53
C ALA A 84 -11.95 1.03 7.85
N LEU A 85 -11.55 -0.23 8.01
CA LEU A 85 -10.69 -0.66 9.12
C LEU A 85 -9.28 -0.10 8.98
N ASN A 86 -8.68 -0.19 7.79
CA ASN A 86 -7.33 0.31 7.54
C ASN A 86 -7.20 1.82 7.81
N ILE A 87 -8.18 2.63 7.39
CA ILE A 87 -8.23 4.08 7.68
C ILE A 87 -8.21 4.37 9.19
N ARG A 88 -8.80 3.48 10.01
CA ARG A 88 -8.88 3.64 11.47
C ARG A 88 -7.64 3.15 12.22
N ASN A 89 -6.72 2.48 11.54
CA ASN A 89 -5.43 2.09 12.12
C ASN A 89 -4.57 3.33 12.38
N ASP A 90 -3.70 3.25 13.38
CA ASP A 90 -2.76 4.32 13.73
C ASP A 90 -1.30 3.81 13.63
N PRO A 91 -0.56 4.12 12.55
CA PRO A 91 -1.00 4.82 11.34
C PRO A 91 -1.73 3.89 10.32
N PRO A 92 -2.49 4.46 9.36
CA PRO A 92 -2.98 3.71 8.21
C PRO A 92 -1.82 3.20 7.35
N ALA A 93 -1.97 2.01 6.76
CA ALA A 93 -0.89 1.33 6.06
C ALA A 93 -1.22 1.00 4.61
N VAL A 94 -0.19 1.01 3.78
CA VAL A 94 -0.17 0.33 2.47
C VAL A 94 0.48 -1.02 2.68
N PHE A 95 -0.15 -2.09 2.20
CA PHE A 95 0.37 -3.45 2.28
C PHE A 95 1.13 -3.78 1.01
N VAL A 96 2.38 -4.21 1.16
CA VAL A 96 3.25 -4.67 0.08
C VAL A 96 3.46 -6.16 0.26
N VAL A 97 3.07 -6.95 -0.75
CA VAL A 97 3.30 -8.39 -0.77
C VAL A 97 4.49 -8.67 -1.68
N GLY A 98 5.40 -9.49 -1.19
CA GLY A 98 6.62 -9.85 -1.90
C GLY A 98 7.15 -11.21 -1.47
N ARG A 99 8.26 -11.62 -2.07
CA ARG A 99 8.99 -12.85 -1.74
C ARG A 99 10.46 -12.53 -1.48
N TYR A 100 11.13 -13.33 -0.68
CA TYR A 100 12.58 -13.22 -0.53
C TYR A 100 13.26 -14.04 -1.63
N ALA A 101 13.96 -13.37 -2.56
CA ALA A 101 14.75 -14.06 -3.59
C ALA A 101 16.05 -14.66 -3.02
N ALA A 102 16.58 -14.03 -1.98
CA ALA A 102 17.69 -14.49 -1.14
C ALA A 102 17.44 -13.98 0.30
N PRO A 103 18.17 -14.49 1.32
CA PRO A 103 18.04 -13.99 2.68
C PRO A 103 18.18 -12.47 2.76
N GLY A 104 17.09 -11.79 3.17
CA GLY A 104 17.05 -10.33 3.27
C GLY A 104 16.74 -9.58 1.96
N GLU A 105 16.70 -10.25 0.81
CA GLU A 105 16.40 -9.63 -0.49
C GLU A 105 14.91 -9.75 -0.83
N PHE A 106 14.11 -8.80 -0.34
CA PHE A 106 12.66 -8.75 -0.57
C PHE A 106 12.35 -8.21 -1.98
N GLN A 107 11.54 -8.94 -2.75
CA GLN A 107 11.07 -8.56 -4.07
C GLN A 107 9.54 -8.40 -4.08
N PRO A 108 9.01 -7.17 -4.23
CA PRO A 108 7.57 -6.93 -4.22
C PRO A 108 6.91 -7.39 -5.53
N PHE A 109 5.68 -7.87 -5.43
CA PHE A 109 4.85 -8.22 -6.60
C PHE A 109 3.38 -7.76 -6.49
N LEU A 110 2.90 -7.38 -5.29
CA LEU A 110 1.59 -6.74 -5.10
C LEU A 110 1.70 -5.54 -4.15
N VAL A 111 0.90 -4.51 -4.41
CA VAL A 111 0.57 -3.45 -3.45
C VAL A 111 -0.94 -3.36 -3.30
N THR A 112 -1.45 -3.33 -2.07
CA THR A 112 -2.88 -3.21 -1.78
C THR A 112 -3.15 -2.36 -0.54
N LEU A 113 -4.40 -1.89 -0.42
CA LEU A 113 -4.92 -1.19 0.76
C LEU A 113 -5.81 -2.09 1.63
N SER A 114 -5.99 -3.34 1.21
CA SER A 114 -6.77 -4.35 1.93
C SER A 114 -5.83 -5.37 2.58
N MET A 115 -5.90 -5.49 3.90
CA MET A 115 -5.21 -6.55 4.63
C MET A 115 -5.77 -7.93 4.24
N ASP A 116 -7.08 -8.05 4.07
CA ASP A 116 -7.72 -9.30 3.64
C ASP A 116 -7.24 -9.73 2.24
N GLU A 117 -7.07 -8.79 1.31
CA GLU A 117 -6.47 -9.09 0.00
C GLU A 117 -5.00 -9.50 0.12
N ALA A 118 -4.23 -8.83 0.98
CA ALA A 118 -2.83 -9.16 1.21
C ALA A 118 -2.64 -10.56 1.83
N GLN A 119 -3.48 -10.94 2.80
CA GLN A 119 -3.40 -12.23 3.49
C GLN A 119 -3.93 -13.40 2.68
N LYS A 120 -4.87 -13.18 1.75
CA LYS A 120 -5.36 -14.24 0.85
C LYS A 120 -4.28 -14.78 -0.08
N LEU A 121 -3.28 -13.97 -0.37
CA LEU A 121 -2.08 -14.39 -1.08
C LEU A 121 -1.15 -15.22 -0.17
N ASP A 122 -1.07 -14.85 1.11
CA ASP A 122 -0.40 -15.58 2.20
C ASP A 122 -1.17 -16.84 2.68
N ALA A 123 -1.93 -17.45 1.75
CA ALA A 123 -2.67 -18.71 1.83
C ALA A 123 -1.96 -19.87 2.58
N PRO A 124 -2.25 -20.25 3.85
CA PRO A 124 -1.54 -21.34 4.53
C PRO A 124 -1.80 -22.74 3.94
N GLU A 125 -2.70 -22.86 2.96
CA GLU A 125 -3.02 -24.10 2.24
C GLU A 125 -1.87 -24.56 1.31
N LEU A 126 -0.86 -23.71 1.10
CA LEU A 126 0.36 -24.03 0.37
C LEU A 126 1.56 -23.81 1.29
N ARG A 127 2.06 -24.89 1.91
CA ARG A 127 3.28 -24.87 2.76
C ARG A 127 4.57 -24.47 2.02
N ASP A 128 4.46 -24.04 0.75
CA ASP A 128 5.51 -23.50 -0.11
C ASP A 128 5.31 -22.02 -0.51
N SER A 129 4.22 -21.35 -0.10
CA SER A 129 4.03 -19.91 -0.37
C SER A 129 4.94 -19.07 0.54
N HIS A 130 6.12 -18.72 0.02
CA HIS A 130 7.09 -17.80 0.64
C HIS A 130 6.68 -16.32 0.49
N GLU A 131 5.39 -16.04 0.58
CA GLU A 131 4.86 -14.69 0.40
C GLU A 131 4.86 -13.97 1.74
N HIS A 132 5.28 -12.71 1.74
CA HIS A 132 5.40 -11.92 2.95
C HIS A 132 4.70 -10.59 2.75
N VAL A 133 3.90 -10.22 3.75
CA VAL A 133 3.23 -8.93 3.81
C VAL A 133 4.08 -7.98 4.65
N VAL A 134 4.52 -6.88 4.04
CA VAL A 134 5.20 -5.77 4.70
C VAL A 134 4.27 -4.55 4.69
N GLN A 135 4.29 -3.78 5.76
CA GLN A 135 3.51 -2.53 5.87
C GLN A 135 4.40 -1.33 5.57
N ALA A 136 3.86 -0.37 4.83
CA ALA A 136 4.48 0.93 4.60
C ALA A 136 3.50 2.05 5.01
N PRO A 137 3.98 3.20 5.50
CA PRO A 137 3.13 4.33 5.83
C PRO A 137 2.29 4.77 4.62
N MET A 138 0.99 4.99 4.83
CA MET A 138 0.10 5.47 3.78
C MET A 138 0.35 6.96 3.46
N PRO A 139 0.71 7.31 2.21
CA PRO A 139 0.85 8.70 1.80
C PRO A 139 -0.49 9.46 1.91
N PRO A 140 -0.49 10.76 2.25
CA PRO A 140 -1.71 11.55 2.40
C PRO A 140 -2.60 11.60 1.14
N GLU A 141 -2.01 11.49 -0.05
CA GLU A 141 -2.74 11.43 -1.32
C GLU A 141 -3.53 10.13 -1.44
N ILE A 142 -2.95 9.02 -1.01
CA ILE A 142 -3.57 7.69 -1.04
C ILE A 142 -4.65 7.60 0.04
N TYR A 143 -4.41 8.17 1.21
CA TYR A 143 -5.42 8.28 2.28
C TYR A 143 -6.67 9.01 1.79
N ARG A 144 -6.51 10.21 1.24
CA ARG A 144 -7.64 11.02 0.73
C ARG A 144 -8.43 10.28 -0.35
N TRP A 145 -7.73 9.60 -1.25
CA TRP A 145 -8.35 8.79 -2.29
C TRP A 145 -9.13 7.59 -1.72
N LEU A 146 -8.56 6.88 -0.74
CA LEU A 146 -9.21 5.77 -0.06
C LEU A 146 -10.43 6.22 0.75
N GLU A 147 -10.31 7.34 1.45
CA GLU A 147 -11.38 7.95 2.26
C GLU A 147 -12.58 8.31 1.39
N GLU A 148 -12.38 8.97 0.26
CA GLU A 148 -13.45 9.30 -0.69
C GLU A 148 -14.20 8.04 -1.16
N PHE A 149 -13.46 6.99 -1.53
CA PHE A 149 -14.07 5.71 -1.94
C PHE A 149 -14.84 5.02 -0.82
N VAL A 150 -14.32 5.08 0.42
CA VAL A 150 -15.01 4.51 1.60
C VAL A 150 -16.28 5.29 1.87
N LEU A 151 -16.27 6.63 1.83
CA LEU A 151 -17.48 7.44 2.03
C LEU A 151 -18.56 7.15 0.99
N ASP A 152 -18.18 6.91 -0.26
CA ASP A 152 -19.11 6.64 -1.36
C ASP A 152 -19.72 5.21 -1.35
N HIS A 153 -19.10 4.27 -0.62
CA HIS A 153 -19.43 2.84 -0.75
C HIS A 153 -19.63 2.09 0.58
N TYR A 154 -19.23 2.67 1.71
CA TYR A 154 -19.35 2.02 3.01
C TYR A 154 -20.76 2.21 3.57
N GLU A 155 -21.49 1.11 3.70
CA GLU A 155 -22.76 1.07 4.41
C GLU A 155 -22.54 0.41 5.78
N PRO A 156 -22.64 1.17 6.90
CA PRO A 156 -22.53 0.59 8.23
C PRO A 156 -23.59 -0.50 8.39
N ARG A 157 -23.16 -1.73 8.71
CA ARG A 157 -24.09 -2.79 9.05
C ARG A 157 -24.97 -2.30 10.20
N LYS A 158 -26.28 -2.15 9.95
CA LYS A 158 -27.24 -1.78 11.00
C LYS A 158 -27.06 -2.78 12.16
N PRO A 159 -26.81 -2.32 13.39
CA PRO A 159 -26.66 -3.23 14.52
C PRO A 159 -27.94 -4.07 14.60
N LYS A 160 -27.79 -5.40 14.55
CA LYS A 160 -28.91 -6.31 14.78
C LYS A 160 -29.45 -5.99 16.17
N GLY A 161 -30.64 -5.37 16.21
CA GLY A 161 -31.25 -4.91 17.45
C GLY A 161 -31.24 -6.03 18.47
N LYS A 162 -30.69 -5.75 19.66
CA LYS A 162 -30.88 -6.62 20.83
C LYS A 162 -32.39 -6.82 20.99
N ARG A 163 -32.89 -8.02 20.69
CA ARG A 163 -34.22 -8.42 21.16
C ARG A 163 -34.17 -8.29 22.68
N ARG A 164 -34.88 -7.30 23.21
CA ARG A 164 -35.21 -7.26 24.63
C ARG A 164 -35.92 -8.58 24.92
N ARG A 165 -35.32 -9.41 25.75
CA ARG A 165 -36.04 -10.50 26.40
C ARG A 165 -36.99 -9.79 27.35
N GLU A 166 -38.27 -9.77 27.00
CA GLU A 166 -39.32 -9.42 27.94
C GLU A 166 -39.34 -10.52 29.00
N GLU A 167 -39.29 -10.11 30.27
CA GLU A 167 -39.42 -10.96 31.46
C GLU A 167 -40.81 -11.60 31.55
#